data_AF-A0A1D2R8X0-F1
#
_entry.id   AF-A0A1D2R8X0-F1
#
_cell.length_a   1.000
_cell.length_b   1.000
_cell.length_c   1.000
_cell.angle_alpha   90.00
_cell.angle_beta   90.00
_cell.angle_gamma   90.00
#
_symmetry.space_group_name_H-M   'P 1'
#
loop_
_entity.id
_entity.type
_entity.pdbx_description
1 polymer ?
#
loop_
_entity_poly.entity_id
_entity_poly.type
_entity_poly.pdbx_seq_one_letter_code
_entity_poly.pdbx_strand_id
1 'polypeptide(L)'
;MTATLSKEVTKNIIVKLIKGEDYRIEIVTLINTDFLQYVVDFFKKIVDAKLKSKDITVDWYKQEFLDDRLSSEEIAIHSGLNKKTISNMYNSARKDIVIEASNEHYEQLYNAIQKLVDEEDELNITLTIKFKGVSVDLNVSESLIVINTLAVKRSALRGGLWSTAGKRVEGPLMITLCKLFGVDAANYKVKLKGRSEVKTDTGFEREVDFYLIGHSEEEYKCEVKLMGKGNPESADAVIARDSKVFVADKLSDTNKRQLNSLSVEWVELRHDSGYKRFKTVLENLNIKHEDFEGDVDSRLDEIF
;
A
#
# COMPACT_ATOMS: atom_id res chain seq x y z
N MET A 1 5.33 0.91 13.66
CA MET A 1 6.08 0.98 12.38
C MET A 1 5.07 1.04 11.25
N THR A 2 5.03 2.14 10.50
CA THR A 2 4.32 2.22 9.23
C THR A 2 5.06 1.35 8.22
N ALA A 3 4.40 0.30 7.73
CA ALA A 3 4.90 -0.57 6.68
C ALA A 3 5.36 0.28 5.49
N THR A 4 6.67 0.33 5.27
CA THR A 4 7.31 1.23 4.31
C THR A 4 7.92 0.34 3.25
N LEU A 5 7.43 0.41 2.01
CA LEU A 5 7.99 -0.36 0.89
C LEU A 5 9.50 -0.04 0.76
N SER A 6 10.37 -1.02 0.94
CA SER A 6 11.82 -0.81 0.84
C SER A 6 12.21 -0.48 -0.61
N LYS A 7 13.38 0.16 -0.79
CA LYS A 7 13.94 0.42 -2.14
C LYS A 7 14.09 -0.88 -2.94
N GLU A 8 14.47 -1.95 -2.25
CA GLU A 8 14.63 -3.28 -2.83
C GLU A 8 13.31 -3.87 -3.33
N VAL A 9 12.23 -3.79 -2.53
CA VAL A 9 10.90 -4.25 -2.98
C VAL A 9 10.41 -3.42 -4.16
N THR A 10 10.63 -2.10 -4.16
CA THR A 10 10.33 -1.24 -5.32
C THR A 10 11.11 -1.69 -6.57
N LYS A 11 12.42 -1.96 -6.44
CA LYS A 11 13.26 -2.49 -7.53
C LYS A 11 12.66 -3.80 -8.07
N ASN A 12 12.36 -4.76 -7.19
CA ASN A 12 11.82 -6.06 -7.60
C ASN A 12 10.48 -5.93 -8.34
N ILE A 13 9.59 -5.03 -7.87
CA ILE A 13 8.32 -4.76 -8.56
C ILE A 13 8.58 -4.21 -9.97
N ILE A 14 9.49 -3.24 -10.12
CA ILE A 14 9.81 -2.64 -11.43
C ILE A 14 10.41 -3.67 -12.36
N VAL A 15 11.38 -4.47 -11.89
CA VAL A 15 11.99 -5.55 -12.68
C VAL A 15 10.91 -6.49 -13.20
N LYS A 16 9.99 -6.94 -12.34
CA LYS A 16 8.87 -7.78 -12.75
C LYS A 16 7.97 -7.11 -13.79
N LEU A 17 7.65 -5.83 -13.60
CA LEU A 17 6.83 -5.08 -14.56
C LEU A 17 7.51 -4.98 -15.93
N ILE A 18 8.79 -4.62 -15.98
CA ILE A 18 9.54 -4.51 -17.25
C ILE A 18 9.63 -5.87 -17.95
N LYS A 19 9.77 -6.96 -17.20
CA LYS A 19 9.79 -8.34 -17.73
C LYS A 19 8.39 -8.88 -18.12
N GLY A 20 7.33 -8.11 -17.91
CA GLY A 20 5.95 -8.56 -18.15
C GLY A 20 5.42 -9.58 -17.14
N GLU A 21 6.07 -9.73 -15.99
CA GLU A 21 5.72 -10.65 -14.91
C GLU A 21 4.70 -10.07 -13.92
N ASP A 22 4.12 -10.93 -13.08
CA ASP A 22 3.22 -10.49 -12.02
C ASP A 22 3.99 -10.06 -10.76
N TYR A 23 3.99 -8.75 -10.47
CA TYR A 23 4.63 -8.17 -9.28
C TYR A 23 3.85 -8.41 -7.97
N ARG A 24 2.60 -8.89 -8.02
CA ARG A 24 1.72 -8.99 -6.84
C ARG A 24 2.30 -9.88 -5.74
N ILE A 25 3.13 -10.86 -6.11
CA ILE A 25 3.78 -11.75 -5.15
C ILE A 25 4.71 -11.00 -4.20
N GLU A 26 5.38 -9.94 -4.67
CA GLU A 26 6.27 -9.09 -3.85
C GLU A 26 5.46 -8.41 -2.74
N ILE A 27 4.31 -7.84 -3.10
CA ILE A 27 3.43 -7.14 -2.16
C ILE A 27 2.78 -8.12 -1.18
N VAL A 28 2.32 -9.30 -1.64
CA VAL A 28 1.76 -10.33 -0.77
C VAL A 28 2.79 -10.82 0.24
N THR A 29 4.04 -11.02 -0.18
CA THR A 29 5.14 -11.46 0.69
C THR A 29 5.44 -10.41 1.77
N LEU A 30 5.45 -9.12 1.40
CA LEU A 30 5.62 -8.04 2.35
C LEU A 30 4.45 -7.97 3.36
N ILE A 31 3.20 -8.06 2.90
CA ILE A 31 2.01 -8.09 3.76
C ILE A 31 2.08 -9.27 4.74
N ASN A 32 2.54 -10.45 4.31
CA ASN A 32 2.74 -11.61 5.16
C ASN A 32 3.78 -11.36 6.24
N THR A 33 4.96 -10.86 5.84
CA THR A 33 6.07 -10.60 6.75
C THR A 33 5.69 -9.57 7.81
N ASP A 34 5.14 -8.43 7.40
CA ASP A 34 4.75 -7.35 8.31
C ASP A 34 3.63 -7.77 9.26
N PHE A 35 2.67 -8.57 8.76
CA PHE A 35 1.59 -9.09 9.59
C PHE A 35 2.10 -10.08 10.64
N LEU A 36 2.93 -11.04 10.25
CA LEU A 36 3.46 -12.04 11.17
C LEU A 36 4.38 -11.40 12.23
N GLN A 37 5.19 -10.40 11.83
CA GLN A 37 5.97 -9.62 12.78
C GLN A 37 5.06 -8.88 13.78
N TYR A 38 3.99 -8.24 13.29
CA TYR A 38 3.00 -7.62 14.17
C TYR A 38 2.36 -8.63 15.13
N VAL A 39 1.95 -9.81 14.65
CA VAL A 39 1.34 -10.86 15.48
C VAL A 39 2.27 -11.24 16.63
N VAL A 40 3.55 -11.47 16.34
CA VAL A 40 4.55 -11.81 17.36
C VAL A 40 4.70 -10.68 18.38
N ASP A 41 4.80 -9.44 17.94
CA ASP A 41 4.99 -8.30 18.85
C ASP A 41 3.73 -7.98 19.66
N PHE A 42 2.54 -8.18 19.07
CA PHE A 42 1.26 -8.02 19.76
C PHE A 42 1.08 -9.07 20.85
N PHE A 43 1.41 -10.34 20.59
CA PHE A 43 1.36 -11.38 21.61
C PHE A 43 2.34 -11.15 22.75
N LYS A 44 3.54 -10.60 22.49
CA LYS A 44 4.46 -10.18 23.58
C LYS A 44 3.81 -9.11 24.46
N LYS A 45 3.16 -8.11 23.87
CA LYS A 45 2.43 -7.07 24.62
C LYS A 45 1.31 -7.67 25.48
N ILE A 46 0.57 -8.66 24.95
CA ILE A 46 -0.48 -9.35 25.71
C ILE A 46 0.09 -10.08 26.93
N VAL A 47 1.19 -10.82 26.75
CA VAL A 47 1.87 -11.51 27.86
C VAL A 47 2.31 -10.50 28.92
N ASP A 48 2.98 -9.43 28.51
CA ASP A 48 3.46 -8.39 29.43
C ASP A 48 2.31 -7.71 30.18
N ALA A 49 1.18 -7.46 29.52
CA ALA A 49 0.00 -6.85 30.12
C ALA A 49 -0.68 -7.78 31.13
N LYS A 50 -0.96 -9.03 30.75
CA LYS A 50 -1.56 -10.05 31.63
C LYS A 50 -0.73 -10.32 32.89
N LEU A 51 0.60 -10.25 32.80
CA LEU A 51 1.48 -10.43 33.96
C LEU A 51 1.49 -9.22 34.91
N LYS A 52 1.23 -8.01 34.40
CA LYS A 52 1.16 -6.79 35.21
C LYS A 52 -0.22 -6.60 35.85
N SER A 53 -1.27 -7.11 35.22
CA SER A 53 -2.63 -7.02 35.73
C SER A 53 -2.79 -7.84 37.01
N LYS A 54 -3.09 -7.16 38.10
CA LYS A 54 -3.36 -7.80 39.41
C LYS A 54 -4.72 -8.50 39.45
N ASP A 55 -5.66 -8.10 38.59
CA ASP A 55 -7.00 -8.67 38.45
C ASP A 55 -7.26 -9.14 37.02
N ILE A 56 -7.80 -10.36 36.88
CA ILE A 56 -8.09 -11.03 35.60
C ILE A 56 -9.51 -10.62 35.14
N THR A 57 -9.73 -9.34 34.82
CA THR A 57 -10.99 -8.87 34.22
C THR A 57 -10.71 -8.19 32.88
N VAL A 58 -11.66 -8.23 31.93
CA VAL A 58 -11.52 -7.68 30.56
C VAL A 58 -11.08 -6.19 30.53
N ASP A 59 -11.23 -5.47 31.65
CA ASP A 59 -10.72 -4.11 31.82
C ASP A 59 -9.23 -3.96 31.51
N TRP A 60 -8.41 -5.01 31.69
CA TRP A 60 -6.98 -4.92 31.39
C TRP A 60 -6.72 -4.66 29.90
N TYR A 61 -7.50 -5.26 28.99
CA TYR A 61 -7.27 -5.09 27.56
C TYR A 61 -7.56 -3.65 27.15
N LYS A 62 -8.70 -3.11 27.62
CA LYS A 62 -9.08 -1.73 27.36
C LYS A 62 -8.05 -0.75 27.92
N GLN A 63 -7.62 -0.96 29.16
CA GLN A 63 -6.62 -0.12 29.82
C GLN A 63 -5.26 -0.12 29.10
N GLU A 64 -4.80 -1.27 28.62
CA GLU A 64 -3.48 -1.36 27.98
C GLU A 64 -3.53 -0.93 26.50
N PHE A 65 -4.57 -1.34 25.77
CA PHE A 65 -4.60 -1.26 24.31
C PHE A 65 -5.45 -0.13 23.73
N LEU A 66 -6.32 0.50 24.54
CA LEU A 66 -7.06 1.72 24.17
C LEU A 66 -6.60 2.96 24.96
N ASP A 67 -5.41 2.90 25.55
CA ASP A 67 -4.83 4.04 26.28
C ASP A 67 -4.55 5.24 25.36
N ASP A 68 -4.99 6.43 25.77
CA ASP A 68 -4.84 7.68 25.01
C ASP A 68 -3.39 8.08 24.70
N ARG A 69 -2.41 7.51 25.43
CA ARG A 69 -0.97 7.68 25.17
C ARG A 69 -0.53 6.98 23.89
N LEU A 70 -1.27 5.96 23.44
CA LEU A 70 -1.00 5.26 22.18
C LEU A 70 -1.29 6.15 20.97
N SER A 71 -0.83 5.69 19.80
CA SER A 71 -1.19 6.33 18.54
C SER A 71 -2.66 6.08 18.19
N SER A 72 -3.32 7.04 17.53
CA SER A 72 -4.73 6.86 17.12
C SER A 72 -4.92 5.70 16.15
N GLU A 73 -3.89 5.31 15.42
CA GLU A 73 -3.93 4.12 14.57
C GLU A 73 -3.90 2.83 15.38
N GLU A 74 -3.04 2.72 16.40
CA GLU A 74 -3.01 1.56 17.29
C GLU A 74 -4.33 1.39 18.04
N ILE A 75 -4.86 2.48 18.60
CA ILE A 75 -6.14 2.47 19.33
C ILE A 75 -7.27 1.98 18.42
N ALA A 76 -7.36 2.49 17.19
CA ALA A 76 -8.36 2.02 16.23
C ALA A 76 -8.23 0.53 15.93
N ILE A 77 -7.01 0.05 15.65
CA ILE A 77 -6.78 -1.37 15.35
C ILE A 77 -7.17 -2.25 16.54
N HIS A 78 -6.76 -1.88 17.75
CA HIS A 78 -7.05 -2.65 18.96
C HIS A 78 -8.53 -2.62 19.36
N SER A 79 -9.29 -1.61 18.93
CA SER A 79 -10.74 -1.55 19.11
C SER A 79 -11.52 -2.34 18.06
N GLY A 80 -10.84 -3.01 17.13
CA GLY A 80 -11.48 -3.75 16.04
C GLY A 80 -11.86 -2.89 14.83
N LEU A 81 -11.27 -1.70 14.67
CA LEU A 81 -11.52 -0.81 13.53
C LEU A 81 -10.27 -0.44 12.74
N ASN A 82 -10.47 -0.15 11.46
CA ASN A 82 -9.46 0.54 10.68
C ASN A 82 -9.65 2.06 10.85
N LYS A 83 -8.57 2.80 11.13
CA LYS A 83 -8.58 4.27 11.20
C LYS A 83 -9.23 4.91 9.95
N LYS A 84 -9.04 4.34 8.76
CA LYS A 84 -9.69 4.80 7.52
C LYS A 84 -11.21 4.67 7.58
N THR A 85 -11.73 3.62 8.20
CA THR A 85 -13.17 3.42 8.40
C THR A 85 -13.74 4.54 9.27
N ILE A 86 -13.07 4.84 10.40
CA ILE A 86 -13.47 5.94 11.28
C ILE A 86 -13.43 7.27 10.51
N SER A 87 -12.35 7.54 9.76
CA SER A 87 -12.24 8.77 8.98
C SER A 87 -13.35 8.93 7.94
N ASN A 88 -13.82 7.84 7.35
CA ASN A 88 -14.94 7.88 6.41
C ASN A 88 -16.29 8.07 7.11
N MET A 89 -16.50 7.46 8.27
CA MET A 89 -17.75 7.58 9.03
C MET A 89 -17.94 8.97 9.63
N TYR A 90 -16.86 9.56 10.17
CA TYR A 90 -16.90 10.84 10.89
C TYR A 90 -16.37 12.01 10.07
N ASN A 91 -16.01 11.79 8.79
CA ASN A 91 -15.35 12.77 7.91
C ASN A 91 -14.13 13.46 8.56
N SER A 92 -13.44 12.77 9.47
CA SER A 92 -12.34 13.34 10.24
C SER A 92 -11.35 12.27 10.73
N ALA A 93 -10.07 12.61 10.70
CA ALA A 93 -8.98 11.75 11.18
C ALA A 93 -8.31 12.32 12.46
N ARG A 94 -8.94 13.30 13.12
CA ARG A 94 -8.40 13.90 14.35
C ARG A 94 -8.30 12.87 15.47
N LYS A 95 -7.25 12.98 16.30
CA LYS A 95 -6.92 11.97 17.33
C LYS A 95 -8.06 11.77 18.34
N ASP A 96 -8.68 12.85 18.79
CA ASP A 96 -9.82 12.85 19.72
C ASP A 96 -11.02 12.07 19.17
N ILE A 97 -11.44 12.38 17.94
CA ILE A 97 -12.54 11.68 17.26
C ILE A 97 -12.23 10.20 17.07
N VAL A 98 -10.99 9.87 16.72
CA VAL A 98 -10.58 8.47 16.56
C VAL A 98 -10.62 7.72 17.89
N ILE A 99 -10.17 8.34 18.99
CA ILE A 99 -10.20 7.73 20.32
C ILE A 99 -11.64 7.49 20.77
N GLU A 100 -12.51 8.49 20.63
CA GLU A 100 -13.93 8.41 21.00
C GLU A 100 -14.63 7.27 20.23
N ALA A 101 -14.55 7.30 18.90
CA ALA A 101 -15.15 6.28 18.04
C ALA A 101 -14.58 4.87 18.31
N SER A 102 -13.29 4.76 18.63
CA SER A 102 -12.66 3.48 18.96
C SER A 102 -13.18 2.92 20.28
N ASN A 103 -13.32 3.75 21.30
CA ASN A 103 -13.87 3.32 22.59
C ASN A 103 -15.34 2.90 22.45
N GLU A 104 -16.17 3.68 21.76
CA GLU A 104 -17.58 3.32 21.50
C GLU A 104 -17.69 1.99 20.75
N HIS A 105 -16.89 1.79 19.70
CA HIS A 105 -16.91 0.55 18.94
C HIS A 105 -16.41 -0.65 19.76
N TYR A 106 -15.38 -0.47 20.59
CA TYR A 106 -14.89 -1.54 21.46
C TYR A 106 -15.99 -2.05 22.40
N GLU A 107 -16.77 -1.15 23.01
CA GLU A 107 -17.90 -1.54 23.86
C GLU A 107 -18.96 -2.33 23.06
N GLN A 108 -19.27 -1.90 21.84
CA GLN A 108 -20.21 -2.62 20.99
C GLN A 108 -19.69 -4.02 20.60
N LEU A 109 -18.42 -4.11 20.23
CA LEU A 109 -17.76 -5.38 19.90
C LEU A 109 -17.74 -6.32 21.10
N TYR A 110 -17.37 -5.82 22.28
CA TYR A 110 -17.34 -6.60 23.51
C TYR A 110 -18.73 -7.14 23.87
N ASN A 111 -19.75 -6.29 23.81
CA ASN A 111 -21.13 -6.70 24.06
C ASN A 111 -21.63 -7.73 23.04
N ALA A 112 -21.25 -7.61 21.76
CA ALA A 112 -21.59 -8.60 20.74
C ALA A 112 -20.91 -9.95 21.01
N ILE A 113 -19.64 -9.93 21.41
CA ILE A 113 -18.90 -11.14 21.79
C ILE A 113 -19.52 -11.77 23.04
N GLN A 114 -19.87 -10.99 24.06
CA GLN A 114 -20.44 -11.53 25.29
C GLN A 114 -21.78 -12.23 25.02
N LYS A 115 -22.66 -11.63 24.20
CA LYS A 115 -23.91 -12.27 23.77
C LYS A 115 -23.68 -13.60 23.06
N LEU A 116 -22.70 -13.65 22.14
CA LEU A 116 -22.36 -14.89 21.44
C LEU A 116 -21.83 -15.97 22.40
N VAL A 117 -21.03 -15.58 23.39
CA VAL A 117 -20.51 -16.51 24.41
C VAL A 117 -21.62 -17.00 25.34
N ASP A 118 -22.57 -16.13 25.70
CA ASP A 118 -23.71 -16.47 26.56
C ASP A 118 -24.77 -17.34 25.85
N GLU A 119 -24.85 -17.29 24.52
CA GLU A 119 -25.79 -18.09 23.71
C GLU A 119 -25.24 -19.49 23.36
N GLU A 120 -23.91 -19.69 23.35
CA GLU A 120 -23.22 -20.91 22.94
C GLU A 120 -22.51 -21.59 24.12
N ASP A 121 -23.28 -22.22 25.01
CA ASP A 121 -22.78 -22.86 26.25
C ASP A 121 -21.73 -23.98 26.04
N GLU A 122 -21.64 -24.56 24.84
CA GLU A 122 -20.72 -25.67 24.53
C GLU A 122 -19.39 -25.24 23.89
N LEU A 123 -19.29 -23.99 23.39
CA LEU A 123 -18.12 -23.55 22.65
C LEU A 123 -17.03 -23.00 23.59
N ASN A 124 -15.96 -23.77 23.79
CA ASN A 124 -14.78 -23.31 24.51
C ASN A 124 -13.61 -23.00 23.55
N ILE A 125 -13.15 -21.75 23.55
CA ILE A 125 -11.96 -21.28 22.85
C ILE A 125 -10.93 -20.84 23.89
N THR A 126 -9.76 -21.47 23.88
CA THR A 126 -8.62 -21.06 24.72
C THR A 126 -7.42 -20.75 23.84
N LEU A 127 -6.91 -19.51 23.94
CA LEU A 127 -5.64 -19.12 23.31
C LEU A 127 -4.55 -19.07 24.37
N THR A 128 -3.62 -20.02 24.32
CA THR A 128 -2.45 -20.06 25.20
C THR A 128 -1.23 -19.44 24.51
N ILE A 129 -0.63 -18.42 25.12
CA ILE A 129 0.57 -17.75 24.63
C ILE A 129 1.74 -18.09 25.54
N LYS A 130 2.77 -18.73 24.99
CA LYS A 130 4.02 -19.07 25.70
C LYS A 130 5.17 -18.19 25.24
N PHE A 131 5.79 -17.48 26.17
CA PHE A 131 6.93 -16.61 25.88
C PHE A 131 7.96 -16.66 27.02
N LYS A 132 9.22 -16.99 26.70
CA LYS A 132 10.35 -17.06 27.64
C LYS A 132 10.06 -17.85 28.94
N GLY A 133 9.37 -18.98 28.80
CA GLY A 133 9.02 -19.85 29.95
C GLY A 133 7.78 -19.41 30.74
N VAL A 134 7.15 -18.30 30.36
CA VAL A 134 5.86 -17.85 30.90
C VAL A 134 4.73 -18.29 29.97
N SER A 135 3.59 -18.67 30.54
CA SER A 135 2.38 -19.04 29.80
C SER A 135 1.23 -18.19 30.31
N VAL A 136 0.47 -17.58 29.40
CA VAL A 136 -0.79 -16.88 29.72
C VAL A 136 -1.91 -17.48 28.88
N ASP A 137 -3.06 -17.67 29.51
CA ASP A 137 -4.27 -18.13 28.85
C ASP A 137 -5.26 -16.96 28.72
N LEU A 138 -5.87 -16.88 27.54
CA LEU A 138 -6.98 -15.98 27.28
C LEU A 138 -8.29 -16.77 27.35
N ASN A 139 -9.30 -16.19 28.00
CA ASN A 139 -10.64 -16.76 27.97
C ASN A 139 -11.29 -16.59 26.57
N VAL A 140 -12.51 -17.08 26.40
CA VAL A 140 -13.23 -17.04 25.10
C VAL A 140 -13.37 -15.61 24.58
N SER A 141 -13.87 -14.69 25.41
CA SER A 141 -14.07 -13.29 25.03
C SER A 141 -12.76 -12.59 24.66
N GLU A 142 -11.72 -12.75 25.47
CA GLU A 142 -10.38 -12.21 25.21
C GLU A 142 -9.78 -12.77 23.92
N SER A 143 -9.93 -14.08 23.70
CA SER A 143 -9.46 -14.75 22.47
C SER A 143 -10.14 -14.17 21.23
N LEU A 144 -11.46 -13.96 21.28
CA LEU A 144 -12.23 -13.40 20.16
C LEU A 144 -11.86 -11.94 19.87
N ILE A 145 -11.62 -11.12 20.90
CA ILE A 145 -11.13 -9.74 20.73
C ILE A 145 -9.77 -9.72 20.05
N VAL A 146 -8.85 -10.59 20.50
CA VAL A 146 -7.50 -10.72 19.92
C VAL A 146 -7.58 -11.17 18.46
N ILE A 147 -8.41 -12.18 18.14
CA ILE A 147 -8.63 -12.64 16.77
C ILE A 147 -9.16 -11.50 15.89
N ASN A 148 -10.14 -10.74 16.37
CA ASN A 148 -10.70 -9.61 15.63
C ASN A 148 -9.62 -8.54 15.34
N THR A 149 -8.84 -8.19 16.36
CA THR A 149 -7.72 -7.24 16.24
C THR A 149 -6.70 -7.67 15.20
N LEU A 150 -6.32 -8.96 15.17
CA LEU A 150 -5.43 -9.52 14.16
C LEU A 150 -6.04 -9.43 12.76
N ALA A 151 -7.32 -9.77 12.61
CA ALA A 151 -8.03 -9.69 11.33
C ALA A 151 -8.09 -8.25 10.79
N VAL A 152 -8.38 -7.28 11.66
CA VAL A 152 -8.42 -5.85 11.34
C VAL A 152 -7.03 -5.35 10.95
N LYS A 153 -5.97 -5.71 11.69
CA LYS A 153 -4.60 -5.35 11.31
C LYS A 153 -4.21 -5.92 9.95
N ARG A 154 -4.54 -7.17 9.69
CA ARG A 154 -4.28 -7.81 8.38
C ARG A 154 -4.97 -7.07 7.25
N SER A 155 -6.23 -6.69 7.45
CA SER A 155 -7.02 -5.91 6.49
C SER A 155 -6.40 -4.52 6.24
N ALA A 156 -6.02 -3.83 7.31
CA ALA A 156 -5.38 -2.52 7.25
C ALA A 156 -4.05 -2.56 6.48
N LEU A 157 -3.18 -3.53 6.77
CA LEU A 157 -1.92 -3.75 6.04
C LEU A 157 -2.17 -3.99 4.56
N ARG A 158 -3.15 -4.84 4.22
CA ARG A 158 -3.51 -5.13 2.83
C ARG A 158 -3.90 -3.84 2.10
N GLY A 159 -4.85 -3.07 2.65
CA GLY A 159 -5.30 -1.82 2.03
C GLY A 159 -4.19 -0.76 1.91
N GLY A 160 -3.36 -0.62 2.94
CA GLY A 160 -2.26 0.35 2.98
C GLY A 160 -1.12 0.03 2.01
N LEU A 161 -0.65 -1.22 1.98
CA LEU A 161 0.50 -1.63 1.17
C LEU A 161 0.21 -1.62 -0.33
N TRP A 162 -0.97 -2.04 -0.79
CA TRP A 162 -1.34 -1.93 -2.21
C TRP A 162 -1.34 -0.48 -2.70
N SER A 163 -1.90 0.44 -1.89
CA SER A 163 -1.91 1.86 -2.23
C SER A 163 -0.50 2.47 -2.20
N THR A 164 0.31 2.11 -1.21
CA THR A 164 1.67 2.61 -1.05
C THR A 164 2.59 2.11 -2.17
N ALA A 165 2.43 0.84 -2.58
CA ALA A 165 3.22 0.26 -3.66
C ALA A 165 2.99 0.99 -4.99
N GLY A 166 1.73 1.24 -5.36
CA GLY A 166 1.41 2.01 -6.57
C GLY A 166 2.08 3.39 -6.57
N LYS A 167 1.95 4.16 -5.48
CA LYS A 167 2.53 5.50 -5.37
C LYS A 167 4.06 5.51 -5.41
N ARG A 168 4.71 4.48 -4.85
CA ARG A 168 6.18 4.42 -4.76
C ARG A 168 6.85 3.91 -6.02
N VAL A 169 6.13 3.13 -6.82
CA VAL A 169 6.65 2.57 -8.08
C VAL A 169 6.57 3.58 -9.22
N GLU A 170 5.56 4.46 -9.22
CA GLU A 170 5.28 5.42 -10.30
C GLU A 170 6.51 6.17 -10.83
N GLY A 171 7.14 7.01 -10.00
CA GLY A 171 8.31 7.79 -10.43
C GLY A 171 9.51 6.92 -10.85
N PRO A 172 9.97 5.99 -10.00
CA PRO A 172 11.10 5.10 -10.34
C PRO A 172 10.87 4.25 -11.60
N LEU A 173 9.65 3.80 -11.86
CA LEU A 173 9.29 3.06 -13.07
C LEU A 173 9.45 3.93 -14.31
N MET A 174 8.94 5.17 -14.28
CA MET A 174 9.10 6.11 -15.39
C MET A 174 10.57 6.45 -15.65
N ILE A 175 11.37 6.65 -14.60
CA ILE A 175 12.83 6.86 -14.73
C ILE A 175 13.48 5.63 -15.36
N THR A 176 13.10 4.43 -14.96
CA THR A 176 13.64 3.18 -15.50
C THR A 176 13.33 3.07 -16.99
N LEU A 177 12.10 3.36 -17.40
CA LEU A 177 11.71 3.41 -18.82
C LEU A 177 12.55 4.45 -19.59
N CYS A 178 12.73 5.65 -19.06
CA CYS A 178 13.57 6.67 -19.70
C CYS A 178 15.02 6.19 -19.89
N LYS A 179 15.62 5.60 -18.85
CA LYS A 179 16.99 5.08 -18.88
C LYS A 179 17.16 3.87 -19.82
N LEU A 180 16.13 3.02 -19.93
CA LEU A 180 16.12 1.88 -20.86
C LEU A 180 16.27 2.35 -22.31
N PHE A 181 15.59 3.44 -22.68
CA PHE A 181 15.62 4.02 -24.03
C PHE A 181 16.56 5.23 -24.16
N GLY A 182 17.56 5.36 -23.29
CA GLY A 182 18.57 6.42 -23.42
C GLY A 182 18.02 7.86 -23.45
N VAL A 183 16.86 8.11 -22.84
CA VAL A 183 16.26 9.45 -22.79
C VAL A 183 17.10 10.34 -21.87
N ASP A 184 17.49 11.51 -22.37
CA ASP A 184 18.29 12.47 -21.62
C ASP A 184 17.54 12.97 -20.37
N ALA A 185 18.26 13.21 -19.27
CA ALA A 185 17.69 13.73 -18.04
C ALA A 185 17.04 15.12 -18.20
N ALA A 186 17.45 15.89 -19.22
CA ALA A 186 16.80 17.15 -19.60
C ALA A 186 15.40 16.94 -20.19
N ASN A 187 15.07 15.73 -20.67
CA ASN A 187 13.81 15.39 -21.30
C ASN A 187 12.78 14.78 -20.33
N TYR A 188 13.02 14.81 -19.02
CA TYR A 188 12.00 14.44 -18.03
C TYR A 188 12.20 15.16 -16.70
N LYS A 189 11.12 15.28 -15.92
CA LYS A 189 11.18 15.82 -14.56
C LYS A 189 10.16 15.19 -13.63
N VAL A 190 10.51 15.22 -12.36
CA VAL A 190 9.77 14.66 -11.23
C VAL A 190 9.34 15.83 -10.36
N LYS A 191 8.06 16.20 -10.35
CA LYS A 191 7.53 17.24 -9.45
C LYS A 191 6.93 16.58 -8.22
N LEU A 192 7.46 16.92 -7.05
CA LEU A 192 6.83 16.58 -5.77
C LEU A 192 5.75 17.62 -5.47
N LYS A 193 4.48 17.20 -5.29
CA LYS A 193 3.41 18.12 -4.90
C LYS A 193 3.78 18.91 -3.64
N GLY A 194 3.93 20.23 -3.79
CA GLY A 194 4.07 21.19 -2.69
C GLY A 194 5.45 21.81 -2.44
N ARG A 195 6.48 21.58 -3.29
CA ARG A 195 7.71 22.40 -3.29
C ARG A 195 8.27 22.56 -4.71
N SER A 196 8.65 23.80 -5.06
CA SER A 196 9.54 24.10 -6.17
C SER A 196 10.96 23.74 -5.75
N GLU A 197 11.48 22.62 -6.25
CA GLU A 197 12.84 22.08 -6.03
C GLU A 197 13.20 21.62 -4.61
N VAL A 198 13.67 20.36 -4.45
CA VAL A 198 14.75 20.02 -3.49
C VAL A 198 15.51 18.76 -3.96
N LYS A 199 16.83 18.81 -3.73
CA LYS A 199 17.86 17.76 -3.71
C LYS A 199 17.37 16.38 -3.22
N THR A 200 17.97 15.35 -3.80
CA THR A 200 17.73 13.91 -3.69
C THR A 200 18.02 13.28 -2.33
N ASP A 201 17.53 13.86 -1.23
CA ASP A 201 17.53 13.16 0.05
C ASP A 201 16.40 13.65 0.95
N THR A 202 15.64 12.69 1.48
CA THR A 202 14.54 12.83 2.46
C THR A 202 13.11 13.07 1.93
N GLY A 203 12.33 11.97 1.83
CA GLY A 203 10.85 12.03 1.88
C GLY A 203 10.10 11.17 0.85
N PHE A 204 10.17 9.84 0.96
CA PHE A 204 9.47 8.85 0.10
C PHE A 204 7.94 8.72 0.34
N GLU A 205 7.24 9.84 0.58
CA GLU A 205 5.83 9.82 1.06
C GLU A 205 4.79 10.52 0.16
N ARG A 206 5.15 11.15 -0.96
CA ARG A 206 4.18 11.96 -1.73
C ARG A 206 4.07 11.58 -3.20
N GLU A 207 2.84 11.69 -3.71
CA GLU A 207 2.47 11.55 -5.12
C GLU A 207 3.40 12.41 -5.98
N VAL A 208 4.08 11.77 -6.91
CA VAL A 208 5.01 12.40 -7.86
C VAL A 208 4.23 12.62 -9.14
N ASP A 209 4.12 13.87 -9.59
CA ASP A 209 3.71 14.12 -10.96
C ASP A 209 4.97 13.98 -11.84
N PHE A 210 5.00 12.96 -12.71
CA PHE A 210 6.09 12.75 -13.66
C PHE A 210 5.75 13.43 -14.99
N TYR A 211 6.73 14.10 -15.59
CA TYR A 211 6.58 14.76 -16.87
C TYR A 211 7.69 14.33 -17.82
N LEU A 212 7.32 14.01 -19.05
CA LEU A 212 8.24 14.00 -20.18
C LEU A 212 8.28 15.41 -20.78
N ILE A 213 9.44 15.81 -21.30
CA ILE A 213 9.67 17.12 -21.90
C ILE A 213 9.99 16.91 -23.38
N GLY A 214 9.10 17.41 -24.24
CA GLY A 214 9.26 17.38 -25.70
C GLY A 214 10.34 18.33 -26.20
N HIS A 215 10.65 18.26 -27.49
CA HIS A 215 11.66 19.12 -28.11
C HIS A 215 11.33 20.62 -28.01
N SER A 216 10.05 20.99 -27.97
CA SER A 216 9.52 22.36 -27.83
C SER A 216 9.43 22.86 -26.38
N GLU A 217 10.04 22.15 -25.42
CA GLU A 217 9.85 22.35 -23.97
C GLU A 217 8.42 22.08 -23.46
N GLU A 218 7.56 21.48 -24.29
CA GLU A 218 6.22 21.05 -23.89
C GLU A 218 6.28 19.95 -22.82
N GLU A 219 5.50 20.11 -21.75
CA GLU A 219 5.42 19.15 -20.64
C GLU A 219 4.28 18.16 -20.84
N TYR A 220 4.61 16.88 -21.00
CA TYR A 220 3.64 15.80 -21.09
C TYR A 220 3.50 15.08 -19.75
N LYS A 221 2.37 15.29 -19.09
CA LYS A 221 2.08 14.60 -17.83
C LYS A 221 1.93 13.09 -18.06
N CYS A 222 2.64 12.33 -17.25
CA CYS A 222 2.63 10.88 -17.22
C CYS A 222 1.93 10.39 -15.96
N GLU A 223 1.08 9.38 -16.08
CA GLU A 223 0.41 8.73 -14.96
C GLU A 223 0.69 7.23 -15.01
N VAL A 224 1.08 6.66 -13.85
CA VAL A 224 1.30 5.22 -13.71
C VAL A 224 0.18 4.60 -12.88
N LYS A 225 -0.37 3.47 -13.34
CA LYS A 225 -1.34 2.68 -12.57
C LYS A 225 -0.99 1.19 -12.54
N LEU A 226 -0.83 0.68 -11.32
CA LEU A 226 -0.77 -0.75 -11.07
C LEU A 226 -2.20 -1.28 -10.88
N MET A 227 -2.77 -1.87 -11.92
CA MET A 227 -4.18 -2.22 -12.09
C MET A 227 -4.54 -3.51 -11.34
N GLY A 228 -5.77 -3.58 -10.83
CA GLY A 228 -6.39 -4.80 -10.30
C GLY A 228 -7.46 -5.31 -11.26
N LYS A 229 -7.78 -6.61 -11.20
CA LYS A 229 -8.84 -7.25 -12.03
C LYS A 229 -10.20 -6.55 -11.92
N GLY A 230 -10.47 -5.86 -10.81
CA GLY A 230 -11.73 -5.17 -10.54
C GLY A 230 -11.74 -3.66 -10.81
N ASN A 231 -10.74 -3.08 -11.47
CA ASN A 231 -10.67 -1.62 -11.68
C ASN A 231 -10.60 -1.19 -13.17
N PRO A 232 -11.59 -1.56 -14.01
CA PRO A 232 -11.63 -1.14 -15.42
C PRO A 232 -11.79 0.39 -15.58
N GLU A 233 -12.28 1.09 -14.55
CA GLU A 233 -12.54 2.55 -14.52
C GLU A 233 -11.28 3.39 -14.27
N SER A 234 -10.11 2.76 -14.01
CA SER A 234 -8.88 3.52 -13.73
C SER A 234 -8.41 4.38 -14.91
N ALA A 235 -8.89 4.10 -16.13
CA ALA A 235 -8.64 4.95 -17.30
C ALA A 235 -9.36 6.31 -17.19
N ASP A 236 -10.45 6.41 -16.42
CA ASP A 236 -11.13 7.69 -16.19
C ASP A 236 -10.27 8.66 -15.38
N ALA A 237 -9.30 8.14 -14.61
CA ALA A 237 -8.31 8.95 -13.90
C ALA A 237 -7.38 9.71 -14.85
N VAL A 238 -7.13 9.19 -16.05
CA VAL A 238 -6.37 9.88 -17.11
C VAL A 238 -7.15 11.08 -17.62
N ILE A 239 -8.46 10.91 -17.84
CA ILE A 239 -9.38 11.93 -18.33
C ILE A 239 -9.49 13.07 -17.30
N ALA A 240 -9.65 12.73 -16.02
CA ALA A 240 -9.79 13.71 -14.95
C ALA A 240 -8.48 14.49 -14.64
N ARG A 241 -7.33 13.98 -15.08
CA ARG A 241 -6.00 14.55 -14.77
C ARG A 241 -5.26 15.09 -15.99
N ASP A 242 -5.89 15.08 -17.16
CA ASP A 242 -5.33 15.54 -18.44
C ASP A 242 -3.92 14.99 -18.73
N SER A 243 -3.75 13.68 -18.52
CA SER A 243 -2.46 13.01 -18.71
C SER A 243 -2.27 12.57 -20.16
N LYS A 244 -1.12 12.89 -20.75
CA LYS A 244 -0.82 12.59 -22.16
C LYS A 244 -0.21 11.19 -22.34
N VAL A 245 0.40 10.66 -21.29
CA VAL A 245 1.00 9.31 -21.27
C VAL A 245 0.45 8.51 -20.10
N PHE A 246 0.01 7.29 -20.36
CA PHE A 246 -0.52 6.37 -19.37
C PHE A 246 0.22 5.03 -19.37
N VAL A 247 0.88 4.70 -18.27
CA VAL A 247 1.60 3.44 -18.11
C VAL A 247 0.88 2.55 -17.11
N ALA A 248 0.57 1.32 -17.50
CA ALA A 248 -0.11 0.37 -16.63
C ALA A 248 0.52 -1.02 -16.68
N ASP A 249 0.35 -1.80 -15.61
CA ASP A 249 0.69 -3.22 -15.65
C ASP A 249 -0.19 -3.95 -16.67
N LYS A 250 -1.52 -3.75 -16.64
CA LYS A 250 -2.45 -4.43 -17.54
C LYS A 250 -3.54 -3.50 -18.05
N LEU A 251 -3.86 -3.56 -19.34
CA LEU A 251 -4.92 -2.75 -19.97
C LEU A 251 -5.95 -3.64 -20.66
N SER A 252 -7.25 -3.36 -20.43
CA SER A 252 -8.31 -4.01 -21.21
C SER A 252 -8.41 -3.43 -22.62
N ASP A 253 -9.00 -4.16 -23.56
CA ASP A 253 -9.24 -3.67 -24.93
C ASP A 253 -10.16 -2.43 -24.95
N THR A 254 -11.05 -2.32 -23.97
CA THR A 254 -11.86 -1.11 -23.78
C THR A 254 -11.00 0.08 -23.36
N ASN A 255 -10.08 -0.10 -22.41
CA ASN A 255 -9.16 0.97 -22.00
C ASN A 255 -8.28 1.42 -23.17
N LYS A 256 -7.73 0.49 -23.96
CA LYS A 256 -6.90 0.81 -25.13
C LYS A 256 -7.69 1.65 -26.15
N ARG A 257 -8.94 1.24 -26.46
CA ARG A 257 -9.82 1.99 -27.38
C ARG A 257 -10.15 3.39 -26.85
N GLN A 258 -10.43 3.52 -25.56
CA GLN A 258 -10.69 4.83 -24.93
C GLN A 258 -9.47 5.75 -25.01
N LEU A 259 -8.29 5.27 -24.59
CA LEU A 259 -7.04 6.03 -24.63
C LEU A 259 -6.70 6.47 -26.06
N ASN A 260 -6.86 5.57 -27.04
CA ASN A 260 -6.69 5.90 -28.46
C ASN A 260 -7.67 7.00 -28.92
N SER A 261 -8.96 6.90 -28.56
CA SER A 261 -9.97 7.91 -28.94
C SER A 261 -9.69 9.28 -28.34
N LEU A 262 -9.02 9.32 -27.19
CA LEU A 262 -8.58 10.53 -26.49
C LEU A 262 -7.19 11.02 -26.94
N SER A 263 -6.56 10.31 -27.88
CA SER A 263 -5.17 10.57 -28.29
C SER A 263 -4.19 10.58 -27.12
N VAL A 264 -4.42 9.72 -26.13
CA VAL A 264 -3.51 9.49 -25.00
C VAL A 264 -2.58 8.33 -25.35
N GLU A 265 -1.29 8.54 -25.20
CA GLU A 265 -0.29 7.49 -25.37
C GLU A 265 -0.34 6.51 -24.22
N TRP A 266 -0.13 5.22 -24.49
CA TRP A 266 -0.25 4.20 -23.45
C TRP A 266 0.82 3.12 -23.55
N VAL A 267 1.16 2.52 -22.42
CA VAL A 267 2.05 1.36 -22.31
C VAL A 267 1.42 0.32 -21.40
N GLU A 268 1.30 -0.91 -21.90
CA GLU A 268 0.92 -2.07 -21.11
C GLU A 268 2.17 -2.92 -20.85
N LEU A 269 2.58 -3.02 -19.58
CA LEU A 269 3.85 -3.67 -19.21
C LEU A 269 3.74 -5.19 -19.09
N ARG A 270 2.61 -5.72 -18.63
CA ARG A 270 2.37 -7.16 -18.40
C ARG A 270 2.02 -7.89 -19.70
N HIS A 271 2.94 -7.79 -20.65
CA HIS A 271 2.96 -8.50 -21.92
C HIS A 271 4.42 -8.77 -22.27
N ASP A 272 4.67 -9.79 -23.09
CA ASP A 272 6.02 -10.03 -23.60
C ASP A 272 6.56 -8.76 -24.28
N SER A 273 7.74 -8.32 -23.84
CA SER A 273 8.38 -7.08 -24.27
C SER A 273 7.47 -5.83 -24.22
N GLY A 274 6.48 -5.78 -23.32
CA GLY A 274 5.49 -4.69 -23.26
C GLY A 274 6.10 -3.30 -23.08
N TYR A 275 7.23 -3.22 -22.38
CA TYR A 275 8.00 -1.99 -22.21
C TYR A 275 8.47 -1.38 -23.55
N LYS A 276 8.65 -2.18 -24.62
CA LYS A 276 9.04 -1.69 -25.95
C LYS A 276 8.03 -0.70 -26.54
N ARG A 277 6.76 -0.77 -26.15
CA ARG A 277 5.76 0.23 -26.58
C ARG A 277 6.09 1.65 -26.11
N PHE A 278 6.89 1.81 -25.04
CA PHE A 278 7.34 3.13 -24.60
C PHE A 278 8.17 3.85 -25.68
N LYS A 279 8.92 3.11 -26.53
CA LYS A 279 9.58 3.69 -27.70
C LYS A 279 8.59 4.43 -28.61
N THR A 280 7.47 3.79 -28.96
CA THR A 280 6.42 4.41 -29.78
C THR A 280 5.85 5.66 -29.14
N VAL A 281 5.73 5.69 -27.81
CA VAL A 281 5.32 6.91 -27.08
C VAL A 281 6.35 8.03 -27.29
N LEU A 282 7.64 7.73 -27.15
CA LEU A 282 8.71 8.72 -27.34
C LEU A 282 8.77 9.22 -28.79
N GLU A 283 8.59 8.34 -29.78
CA GLU A 283 8.50 8.70 -31.20
C GLU A 283 7.32 9.65 -31.47
N ASN A 284 6.13 9.31 -30.98
CA ASN A 284 4.92 10.13 -31.19
C ASN A 284 5.01 11.51 -30.51
N LEU A 285 5.76 11.61 -29.41
CA LEU A 285 6.00 12.86 -28.70
C LEU A 285 7.26 13.61 -29.18
N ASN A 286 7.94 13.12 -30.23
CA ASN A 286 9.19 13.68 -30.76
C ASN A 286 10.27 13.87 -29.69
N ILE A 287 10.43 12.90 -28.79
CA ILE A 287 11.46 12.89 -27.74
C ILE A 287 12.64 12.06 -28.23
N LYS A 288 13.86 12.61 -28.13
CA LYS A 288 15.10 11.91 -28.48
C LYS A 288 15.31 10.70 -27.56
N HIS A 289 15.59 9.56 -28.17
CA HIS A 289 15.79 8.29 -27.50
C HIS A 289 16.71 7.38 -28.31
N GLU A 290 17.12 6.27 -27.71
CA GLU A 290 17.91 5.21 -28.31
C GLU A 290 17.08 3.92 -28.42
N ASP A 291 17.44 3.08 -29.39
CA ASP A 291 16.88 1.75 -29.51
C ASP A 291 17.47 0.82 -28.46
N PHE A 292 16.60 0.09 -27.77
CA PHE A 292 17.01 -0.94 -26.84
C PHE A 292 16.82 -2.33 -27.45
N GLU A 293 17.93 -2.93 -27.88
CA GLU A 293 17.98 -4.31 -28.41
C GLU A 293 18.89 -5.23 -27.58
N GLY A 294 19.28 -4.77 -26.38
CA GLY A 294 20.15 -5.52 -25.46
C GLY A 294 19.41 -6.49 -24.54
N ASP A 295 20.18 -7.18 -23.69
CA ASP A 295 19.63 -8.00 -22.61
C ASP A 295 19.01 -7.11 -21.51
N VAL A 296 17.73 -7.31 -21.26
CA VAL A 296 16.94 -6.52 -20.28
C VAL A 296 17.54 -6.68 -18.87
N ASP A 297 18.04 -7.86 -18.53
CA ASP A 297 18.52 -8.16 -17.19
C ASP A 297 19.79 -7.37 -16.88
N SER A 298 20.78 -7.48 -17.75
CA SER A 298 22.03 -6.73 -17.66
C SER A 298 21.78 -5.21 -17.60
N ARG A 299 20.83 -4.71 -18.41
CA ARG A 299 20.53 -3.27 -18.41
C ARG A 299 19.82 -2.80 -17.14
N LEU A 300 18.92 -3.61 -16.58
CA LEU A 300 18.27 -3.28 -15.32
C LEU A 300 19.29 -3.27 -14.16
N ASP A 301 20.30 -4.15 -14.18
CA ASP A 301 21.38 -4.15 -13.20
C ASP A 301 22.26 -2.89 -13.27
N GLU A 302 22.49 -2.33 -14.47
CA GLU A 302 23.18 -1.04 -14.62
C GLU A 302 22.35 0.16 -14.11
N ILE A 303 21.02 0.07 -14.21
CA ILE A 303 20.10 1.16 -13.86
C ILE A 303 19.96 1.31 -12.33
N PHE A 304 20.06 0.21 -11.58
CA PHE A 304 19.74 0.09 -10.15
C PHE A 304 20.95 -0.13 -9.25
#